data_AF-A0A1V0UU47-F1
#
_entry.id   AF-A0A1V0UU47-F1
#
_cell.length_a   1.000
_cell.length_b   1.000
_cell.length_c   1.000
_cell.angle_alpha   90.00
_cell.angle_beta   90.00
_cell.angle_gamma   90.00
#
_symmetry.space_group_name_H-M   'P 1'
#
loop_
_entity.id
_entity.type
_entity.pdbx_description
1 polymer ?
#
loop_
_entity_poly.entity_id
_entity_poly.type
_entity_poly.pdbx_seq_one_letter_code
_entity_poly.pdbx_strand_id
1 'polypeptide(L)'
;MVHRTETLLEQFISHIPRNILVGSVEKMNQDAAFIFTDNSLVFYDGNPDDLGFYNPAKKNLIIQINHEGHILKKDEVINTLFHEFGHTVDDLLFDNISLEKEFNEIYEEEKDNITIEEYIKEDSVEFFGGVFGYLYSPNLQQREQIQREAPKTCEFIKNLVENYPSL
;
A
#
# COMPACT_ATOMS: atom_id res chain seq x y z
N MET A 1 12.32 16.15 -10.27
CA MET A 1 11.11 15.68 -9.55
C MET A 1 10.15 15.01 -10.53
N VAL A 2 9.61 15.73 -11.52
CA VAL A 2 8.64 15.20 -12.51
C VAL A 2 9.06 13.85 -13.12
N HIS A 3 10.27 13.75 -13.69
CA HIS A 3 10.74 12.50 -14.30
C HIS A 3 10.84 11.32 -13.31
N ARG A 4 11.21 11.58 -12.04
CA ARG A 4 11.28 10.55 -10.99
C ARG A 4 9.87 10.04 -10.65
N THR A 5 8.89 10.94 -10.59
CA THR A 5 7.49 10.60 -10.33
C THR A 5 6.87 9.84 -11.51
N GLU A 6 7.19 10.21 -12.75
CA GLU A 6 6.73 9.47 -13.94
C GLU A 6 7.20 8.02 -13.92
N THR A 7 8.50 7.77 -13.71
CA THR A 7 9.03 6.41 -13.61
C THR A 7 8.42 5.62 -12.44
N LEU A 8 8.20 6.28 -11.30
CA LEU A 8 7.54 5.68 -10.14
C LEU A 8 6.11 5.21 -10.49
N LEU A 9 5.33 6.07 -11.17
CA LEU A 9 3.98 5.77 -11.57
C LEU A 9 3.91 4.69 -12.65
N GLU A 10 4.84 4.68 -13.61
CA GLU A 10 4.94 3.59 -14.61
C GLU A 10 5.17 2.23 -13.94
N GLN A 11 6.07 2.18 -12.94
CA GLN A 11 6.31 0.97 -12.15
C GLN A 11 5.08 0.56 -11.35
N PHE A 12 4.44 1.51 -10.68
CA PHE A 12 3.23 1.26 -9.90
C PHE A 12 2.09 0.70 -10.77
N ILE A 13 1.77 1.38 -11.87
CA ILE A 13 0.68 1.00 -12.77
C ILE A 13 0.93 -0.37 -13.43
N SER A 14 2.19 -0.70 -13.73
CA SER A 14 2.53 -1.96 -14.41
C SER A 14 2.46 -3.21 -13.52
N HIS A 15 2.38 -3.05 -12.19
CA HIS A 15 2.40 -4.18 -11.26
C HIS A 15 1.11 -4.34 -10.45
N ILE A 16 0.23 -3.34 -10.42
CA ILE A 16 -1.09 -3.46 -9.80
C ILE A 16 -2.09 -4.06 -10.81
N PRO A 17 -2.93 -5.04 -10.40
CA PRO A 17 -4.03 -5.53 -11.21
C PRO A 17 -4.95 -4.40 -11.69
N ARG A 18 -5.23 -4.35 -12.99
CA ARG A 18 -5.94 -3.22 -13.61
C ARG A 18 -7.31 -2.93 -12.98
N ASN A 19 -8.09 -3.97 -12.68
CA ASN A 19 -9.41 -3.84 -12.06
C ASN A 19 -9.32 -3.17 -10.69
N ILE A 20 -8.31 -3.53 -9.89
CA ILE A 20 -8.04 -2.94 -8.58
C ILE A 20 -7.57 -1.49 -8.73
N LEU A 21 -6.61 -1.23 -9.62
CA LEU A 21 -6.13 0.14 -9.85
C LEU A 21 -7.27 1.08 -10.24
N VAL A 22 -8.07 0.70 -11.25
CA VAL A 22 -9.15 1.56 -11.75
C VAL A 22 -10.27 1.67 -10.71
N GLY A 23 -10.69 0.55 -10.10
CA GLY A 23 -11.74 0.57 -9.08
C GLY A 23 -11.40 1.45 -7.88
N SER A 24 -10.14 1.41 -7.41
CA SER A 24 -9.68 2.28 -6.33
C SER A 24 -9.71 3.74 -6.76
N VAL A 25 -9.09 4.07 -7.90
CA VAL A 25 -8.97 5.46 -8.38
C VAL A 25 -10.34 6.09 -8.68
N GLU A 26 -11.31 5.32 -9.17
CA GLU A 26 -12.70 5.79 -9.37
C GLU A 26 -13.39 6.18 -8.05
N LYS A 27 -13.01 5.55 -6.93
CA LYS A 27 -13.55 5.85 -5.60
C LYS A 27 -12.75 6.89 -4.82
N MET A 28 -11.51 7.15 -5.23
CA MET A 28 -10.65 8.20 -4.67
C MET A 28 -11.14 9.60 -5.04
N ASN A 29 -10.52 10.62 -4.46
CA ASN A 29 -10.75 12.01 -4.80
C ASN A 29 -10.39 12.29 -6.26
N GLN A 30 -11.38 12.67 -7.07
CA GLN A 30 -11.19 12.86 -8.51
C GLN A 30 -10.33 14.09 -8.87
N ASP A 31 -10.19 15.05 -7.95
CA ASP A 31 -9.36 16.24 -8.16
C ASP A 31 -7.91 16.03 -7.65
N ALA A 32 -7.70 15.08 -6.73
CA ALA A 32 -6.43 14.92 -6.04
C ALA A 32 -6.23 13.49 -5.47
N ALA A 33 -6.37 12.45 -6.29
CA ALA A 33 -6.22 11.05 -5.84
C ALA A 33 -4.81 10.75 -5.30
N PHE A 34 -3.78 11.16 -6.03
CA PHE A 34 -2.38 11.00 -5.64
C PHE A 34 -1.72 12.37 -5.53
N ILE A 35 -1.05 12.62 -4.40
CA ILE A 35 -0.29 13.85 -4.15
C ILE A 35 1.16 13.48 -3.88
N PHE A 36 2.05 13.86 -4.79
CA PHE A 36 3.48 13.74 -4.59
C PHE A 36 4.05 15.10 -4.22
N THR A 37 4.72 15.21 -3.08
CA THR A 37 5.16 16.50 -2.54
C THR A 37 6.59 16.45 -2.00
N ASP A 38 7.21 17.61 -1.92
CA ASP A 38 8.45 17.88 -1.19
C ASP A 38 8.21 18.70 0.10
N ASN A 39 6.96 19.05 0.37
CA ASN A 39 6.56 19.70 1.61
C ASN A 39 6.34 18.65 2.71
N SER A 40 6.47 19.09 3.96
CA SER A 40 6.12 18.25 5.12
C SER A 40 4.65 17.80 5.06
N LEU A 41 4.40 16.56 5.46
CA LEU A 41 3.06 15.97 5.47
C LEU A 41 2.06 16.68 6.41
N VAL A 42 2.53 17.51 7.35
CA VAL A 42 1.65 18.34 8.21
C VAL A 42 0.75 19.28 7.42
N PHE A 43 1.15 19.69 6.21
CA PHE A 43 0.32 20.51 5.33
C PHE A 43 -0.83 19.75 4.67
N TYR A 44 -0.88 18.43 4.88
CA TYR A 44 -1.87 17.52 4.29
C TYR A 44 -2.66 16.74 5.36
N ASP A 45 -2.53 17.11 6.64
CA ASP A 45 -3.08 16.42 7.82
C ASP A 45 -2.36 15.10 8.20
N GLY A 46 -1.11 14.92 7.76
CA GLY A 46 -0.27 13.78 8.13
C GLY A 46 0.73 14.07 9.26
N ASN A 47 1.43 13.05 9.72
CA ASN A 47 2.52 13.17 10.69
C ASN A 47 3.83 13.57 9.96
N PRO A 48 4.62 14.52 10.48
CA PRO A 48 5.89 14.92 9.86
C PRO A 48 6.93 13.81 9.73
N ASP A 49 6.84 12.75 10.54
CA ASP A 49 7.79 11.63 10.53
C ASP A 49 7.42 10.52 9.52
N ASP A 50 6.21 10.58 8.94
CA ASP A 50 5.74 9.60 7.98
C ASP A 50 6.40 9.80 6.61
N LEU A 51 6.56 8.71 5.87
CA LEU A 51 7.05 8.73 4.49
C LEU A 51 5.94 9.12 3.50
N GLY A 52 4.72 8.72 3.83
CA GLY A 52 3.50 8.93 3.09
C GLY A 52 2.33 8.41 3.93
N PHE A 53 1.11 8.66 3.49
CA PHE A 53 -0.08 8.12 4.13
C PHE A 53 -1.28 8.15 3.18
N TYR A 54 -2.21 7.22 3.38
CA TYR A 54 -3.57 7.29 2.88
C TYR A 54 -4.47 8.08 3.86
N ASN A 55 -5.21 9.07 3.35
CA ASN A 55 -6.19 9.83 4.13
C ASN A 55 -7.62 9.36 3.80
N PRO A 56 -8.28 8.55 4.66
CA PRO A 56 -9.61 8.02 4.38
C PRO A 56 -10.69 9.11 4.28
N ALA A 57 -10.55 10.20 5.03
CA ALA A 57 -11.53 11.30 4.99
C ALA A 57 -11.50 12.07 3.67
N LYS A 58 -10.31 12.26 3.10
CA LYS A 58 -10.12 12.96 1.82
C LYS A 58 -10.04 12.02 0.62
N LYS A 59 -9.95 10.70 0.85
CA LYS A 59 -9.78 9.65 -0.15
C LYS A 59 -8.63 9.90 -1.10
N ASN A 60 -7.49 10.28 -0.54
CA ASN A 60 -6.27 10.54 -1.30
C ASN A 60 -5.04 9.94 -0.62
N LEU A 61 -4.03 9.70 -1.43
CA LEU A 61 -2.75 9.13 -1.04
C LEU A 61 -1.67 10.19 -1.23
N ILE A 62 -0.90 10.47 -0.18
CA ILE A 62 0.14 11.50 -0.19
C ILE A 62 1.50 10.85 0.06
N ILE A 63 2.49 11.15 -0.79
CA ILE A 63 3.89 10.68 -0.64
C ILE A 63 4.84 11.87 -0.58
N GLN A 64 5.66 11.97 0.47
CA GLN A 64 6.72 12.97 0.56
C GLN A 64 8.01 12.47 -0.08
N ILE A 65 8.26 12.82 -1.34
CA ILE A 65 9.35 12.28 -2.17
C ILE A 65 10.76 12.63 -1.66
N ASN A 66 10.90 13.76 -0.95
CA ASN A 66 12.18 14.24 -0.42
C ASN A 66 12.40 13.90 1.06
N HIS A 67 11.55 13.06 1.66
CA HIS A 67 11.75 12.63 3.04
C HIS A 67 13.11 11.91 3.18
N GLU A 68 13.79 12.07 4.32
CA GLU A 68 15.13 11.50 4.52
C GLU A 68 15.12 9.97 4.35
N GLY A 69 14.11 9.28 4.88
CA GLY A 69 13.94 7.83 4.69
C GLY A 69 13.87 7.40 3.22
N HIS A 70 13.23 8.22 2.38
CA HIS A 70 13.14 8.01 0.93
C HIS A 70 14.41 8.36 0.14
N ILE A 71 15.31 9.13 0.75
CA ILE A 71 16.61 9.50 0.16
C ILE A 71 17.66 8.46 0.54
N LEU A 72 17.65 8.00 1.80
CA LEU A 72 18.66 7.09 2.34
C LEU A 72 18.47 5.64 1.89
N LYS A 73 17.22 5.20 1.68
CA LYS A 73 16.90 3.83 1.27
C LYS A 73 16.47 3.78 -0.20
N LYS A 74 17.20 2.97 -0.98
CA LYS A 74 16.86 2.71 -2.38
C LYS A 74 15.48 2.05 -2.45
N ASP A 75 14.67 2.47 -3.42
CA ASP A 75 13.33 1.93 -3.71
C ASP A 75 12.28 2.16 -2.58
N GLU A 76 12.60 2.90 -1.52
CA GLU A 76 11.65 3.10 -0.42
C GLU A 76 10.40 3.88 -0.85
N VAL A 77 10.54 4.87 -1.73
CA VAL A 77 9.39 5.64 -2.26
C VAL A 77 8.38 4.72 -2.96
N ILE A 78 8.85 3.71 -3.70
CA ILE A 78 7.96 2.78 -4.38
C ILE A 78 7.32 1.83 -3.36
N ASN A 79 8.06 1.36 -2.35
CA ASN A 79 7.50 0.52 -1.29
C ASN A 79 6.39 1.27 -0.52
N THR A 80 6.64 2.52 -0.11
CA THR A 80 5.64 3.35 0.57
C THR A 80 4.42 3.57 -0.32
N LEU A 81 4.59 3.88 -1.62
CA LEU A 81 3.44 4.03 -2.53
C LEU A 81 2.57 2.75 -2.59
N PHE A 82 3.20 1.58 -2.67
CA PHE A 82 2.48 0.31 -2.72
C PHE A 82 1.80 -0.03 -1.40
N HIS A 83 2.45 0.27 -0.27
CA HIS A 83 1.89 0.12 1.07
C HIS A 83 0.64 0.99 1.24
N GLU A 84 0.75 2.30 1.00
CA GLU A 84 -0.37 3.23 1.14
C GLU A 84 -1.52 2.94 0.17
N PHE A 85 -1.19 2.39 -1.00
CA PHE A 85 -2.22 1.93 -1.92
C PHE A 85 -2.93 0.67 -1.41
N GLY A 86 -2.25 -0.19 -0.64
CA GLY A 86 -2.88 -1.27 0.11
C GLY A 86 -3.96 -0.78 1.06
N HIS A 87 -3.69 0.28 1.84
CA HIS A 87 -4.68 0.95 2.69
C HIS A 87 -5.86 1.52 1.89
N THR A 88 -5.57 2.12 0.73
CA THR A 88 -6.61 2.61 -0.18
C THR A 88 -7.52 1.47 -0.67
N VAL A 89 -6.94 0.32 -1.00
CA VAL A 89 -7.66 -0.86 -1.48
C VAL A 89 -8.52 -1.46 -0.37
N ASP A 90 -7.96 -1.63 0.83
CA ASP A 90 -8.67 -2.13 2.01
C ASP A 90 -9.93 -1.30 2.30
N ASP A 91 -9.76 0.02 2.45
CA ASP A 91 -10.85 0.94 2.76
C ASP A 91 -11.87 1.05 1.62
N LEU A 92 -11.42 1.40 0.41
CA LEU A 92 -12.35 1.79 -0.66
C LEU A 92 -12.93 0.60 -1.42
N LEU A 93 -12.21 -0.50 -1.57
CA LEU A 93 -12.70 -1.65 -2.35
C LEU A 93 -13.32 -2.72 -1.48
N PHE A 94 -12.78 -2.91 -0.27
CA PHE A 94 -13.12 -4.05 0.57
C PHE A 94 -13.72 -3.67 1.93
N ASP A 95 -14.09 -2.39 2.12
CA ASP A 95 -14.85 -1.91 3.30
C ASP A 95 -14.11 -2.21 4.62
N ASN A 96 -12.79 -1.97 4.63
CA ASN A 96 -11.90 -2.25 5.77
C ASN A 96 -11.94 -3.72 6.20
N ILE A 97 -11.80 -4.63 5.23
CA ILE A 97 -11.82 -6.07 5.46
C ILE A 97 -10.70 -6.52 6.42
N SER A 98 -9.61 -5.75 6.52
CA SER A 98 -8.55 -5.97 7.51
C SER A 98 -9.04 -5.92 8.97
N LEU A 99 -10.17 -5.27 9.25
CA LEU A 99 -10.78 -5.19 10.57
C LEU A 99 -11.75 -6.34 10.85
N GLU A 100 -12.08 -7.14 9.84
CA GLU A 100 -13.03 -8.23 9.98
C GLU A 100 -12.42 -9.42 10.74
N LYS A 101 -13.30 -10.20 11.38
CA LYS A 101 -12.88 -11.35 12.21
C LYS A 101 -12.06 -12.38 11.43
N GLU A 102 -12.46 -12.64 10.19
CA GLU A 102 -11.78 -13.62 9.31
C GLU A 102 -10.34 -13.20 9.03
N PHE A 103 -10.09 -11.92 8.72
CA PHE A 103 -8.74 -11.45 8.46
C PHE A 103 -7.91 -11.36 9.74
N ASN A 104 -8.51 -10.93 10.86
CA ASN A 104 -7.83 -10.89 12.15
C ASN A 104 -7.30 -12.26 12.58
N GLU A 105 -8.03 -13.34 12.30
CA GLU A 105 -7.55 -14.71 12.57
C GLU A 105 -6.31 -15.06 11.74
N ILE A 106 -6.23 -14.61 10.49
CA ILE A 106 -5.06 -14.79 9.61
C ILE A 106 -3.89 -13.93 10.12
N TYR A 107 -4.13 -12.67 10.45
CA TYR A 107 -3.13 -11.74 10.98
C TYR A 107 -2.46 -12.28 12.24
N GLU A 108 -3.24 -12.72 13.24
CA GLU A 108 -2.70 -13.26 14.49
C GLU A 108 -1.86 -14.53 14.28
N GLU A 109 -2.13 -15.31 13.23
CA GLU A 109 -1.35 -16.50 12.90
C GLU A 109 -0.03 -16.17 12.19
N GLU A 110 0.00 -15.13 11.34
CA GLU A 110 1.12 -14.88 10.43
C GLU A 110 2.01 -13.68 10.81
N LYS A 111 1.54 -12.74 11.64
CA LYS A 111 2.28 -11.50 11.94
C LYS A 111 3.68 -11.73 12.48
N ASP A 112 3.87 -12.74 13.33
CA ASP A 112 5.17 -13.03 13.94
C ASP A 112 6.18 -13.65 12.95
N ASN A 113 5.73 -14.11 11.78
CA ASN A 113 6.60 -14.64 10.72
C ASN A 113 7.24 -13.53 9.87
N ILE A 114 6.74 -12.30 9.96
CA ILE A 114 7.24 -11.19 9.15
C ILE A 114 8.67 -10.85 9.56
N THR A 115 9.55 -10.75 8.56
CA THR A 115 10.93 -10.26 8.74
C THR A 115 11.33 -9.21 7.72
N ILE A 116 10.52 -9.03 6.65
CA ILE A 116 10.78 -8.01 5.63
C ILE A 116 10.72 -6.59 6.21
N GLU A 117 9.78 -6.36 7.13
CA GLU A 117 9.54 -5.05 7.72
C GLU A 117 8.78 -5.19 9.05
N GLU A 118 9.33 -4.66 10.15
CA GLU A 118 8.77 -4.91 11.47
C GLU A 118 7.46 -4.16 11.73
N TYR A 119 7.29 -2.95 11.19
CA TYR A 119 6.13 -2.10 11.51
C TYR A 119 4.82 -2.67 10.97
N ILE A 120 4.83 -3.46 9.88
CA ILE A 120 3.59 -4.05 9.34
C ILE A 120 2.98 -5.07 10.31
N LYS A 121 3.64 -5.40 11.42
CA LYS A 121 3.10 -6.26 12.49
C LYS A 121 2.21 -5.52 13.49
N GLU A 122 2.21 -4.19 13.49
CA GLU A 122 1.62 -3.38 14.56
C GLU A 122 0.13 -3.66 14.78
N ASP A 123 -0.63 -3.77 13.71
CA ASP A 123 -2.03 -4.18 13.71
C ASP A 123 -2.44 -4.82 12.38
N SER A 124 -3.69 -5.26 12.27
CA SER A 124 -4.20 -5.95 11.08
C SER A 124 -4.32 -5.03 9.86
N VAL A 125 -4.49 -3.72 10.04
CA VAL A 125 -4.60 -2.74 8.95
C VAL A 125 -3.22 -2.54 8.32
N GLU A 126 -2.21 -2.26 9.13
CA GLU A 126 -0.80 -2.16 8.71
C GLU A 126 -0.30 -3.46 8.09
N PHE A 127 -0.75 -4.60 8.62
CA PHE A 127 -0.41 -5.90 8.08
C PHE A 127 -1.04 -6.14 6.70
N PHE A 128 -2.31 -5.78 6.51
CA PHE A 128 -2.95 -5.87 5.20
C PHE A 128 -2.25 -4.95 4.18
N GLY A 129 -2.06 -3.67 4.52
CA GLY A 129 -1.42 -2.68 3.65
C GLY A 129 0.00 -3.08 3.27
N GLY A 130 0.79 -3.53 4.24
CA GLY A 130 2.14 -4.03 4.06
C GLY A 130 2.21 -5.28 3.18
N VAL A 131 1.43 -6.31 3.49
CA VAL A 131 1.42 -7.56 2.72
C VAL A 131 0.93 -7.31 1.29
N PHE A 132 -0.12 -6.49 1.10
CA PHE A 132 -0.59 -6.08 -0.22
C PHE A 132 0.53 -5.39 -1.01
N GLY A 133 1.19 -4.41 -0.38
CA GLY A 133 2.24 -3.62 -1.02
C GLY A 133 3.41 -4.50 -1.47
N TYR A 134 3.87 -5.41 -0.61
CA TYR A 134 4.94 -6.34 -0.96
C TYR A 134 4.52 -7.41 -1.96
N LEU A 135 3.26 -7.87 -1.93
CA LEU A 135 2.76 -8.87 -2.86
C LEU A 135 2.78 -8.39 -4.31
N TYR A 136 2.51 -7.10 -4.53
CA TYR A 136 2.53 -6.48 -5.86
C TYR A 136 3.79 -5.65 -6.14
N SER A 137 4.75 -5.57 -5.22
CA SER A 137 5.99 -4.82 -5.40
C SER A 137 6.70 -5.18 -6.72
N PRO A 138 7.34 -4.23 -7.42
CA PRO A 138 8.17 -4.53 -8.60
C PRO A 138 9.40 -5.38 -8.27
N ASN A 139 9.79 -5.50 -6.99
CA ASN A 139 10.93 -6.29 -6.57
C ASN A 139 10.53 -7.76 -6.35
N LEU A 140 11.06 -8.64 -7.20
CA LEU A 140 10.78 -10.08 -7.12
C LEU A 140 11.18 -10.70 -5.77
N GLN A 141 12.28 -10.29 -5.17
CA GLN A 141 12.75 -10.86 -3.90
C GLN A 141 11.78 -10.54 -2.75
N GLN A 142 11.26 -9.31 -2.72
CA GLN A 142 10.25 -8.90 -1.74
C GLN A 142 8.96 -9.67 -1.94
N ARG A 143 8.47 -9.83 -3.19
CA ARG A 143 7.29 -10.64 -3.50
C ARG A 143 7.45 -12.10 -3.06
N GLU A 144 8.60 -12.69 -3.30
CA GLU A 144 8.88 -14.06 -2.90
C GLU A 144 9.01 -14.20 -1.38
N GLN A 145 9.57 -13.21 -0.70
CA GLN A 145 9.71 -13.20 0.75
C GLN A 145 8.34 -13.11 1.43
N ILE A 146 7.50 -12.14 1.04
CA ILE A 146 6.19 -11.96 1.70
C ILE A 146 5.28 -13.18 1.49
N GLN A 147 5.36 -13.85 0.33
CA GLN A 147 4.62 -15.08 0.08
C GLN A 147 5.10 -16.28 0.91
N ARG A 148 6.33 -16.25 1.43
CA ARG A 148 6.83 -17.25 2.40
C ARG A 148 6.47 -16.89 3.84
N GLU A 149 6.51 -15.60 4.18
CA GLU A 149 6.26 -15.12 5.54
C GLU A 149 4.77 -15.09 5.89
N ALA A 150 3.91 -14.67 4.96
CA ALA A 150 2.47 -14.54 5.15
C ALA A 150 1.67 -15.22 4.00
N PRO A 151 1.82 -16.55 3.80
CA PRO A 151 1.20 -17.26 2.68
C PRO A 151 -0.33 -17.18 2.66
N LYS A 152 -1.00 -17.28 3.82
CA LYS A 152 -2.47 -17.21 3.90
C LYS A 152 -2.97 -15.80 3.61
N THR A 153 -2.28 -14.78 4.11
CA THR A 153 -2.60 -13.39 3.81
C THR A 153 -2.42 -13.09 2.32
N CYS A 154 -1.36 -13.61 1.71
CA CYS A 154 -1.14 -13.50 0.27
C CYS A 154 -2.26 -14.20 -0.53
N GLU A 155 -2.70 -15.38 -0.11
CA GLU A 155 -3.82 -16.10 -0.73
C GLU A 155 -5.15 -15.33 -0.56
N PHE A 156 -5.42 -14.83 0.64
CA PHE A 156 -6.59 -14.01 0.95
C PHE A 156 -6.67 -12.78 0.03
N ILE A 157 -5.60 -12.00 -0.07
CA ILE A 157 -5.54 -10.81 -0.93
C ILE A 157 -5.72 -11.19 -2.40
N LYS A 158 -5.05 -12.25 -2.89
CA LYS A 158 -5.23 -12.71 -4.28
C LYS A 158 -6.67 -13.07 -4.56
N ASN A 159 -7.35 -13.78 -3.65
CA ASN A 159 -8.74 -14.14 -3.78
C ASN A 159 -9.66 -12.89 -3.84
N LEU A 160 -9.40 -11.87 -3.02
CA LEU A 160 -10.13 -10.60 -3.12
C LEU A 160 -9.94 -9.94 -4.49
N VAL A 161 -8.70 -9.89 -4.96
CA VAL A 161 -8.33 -9.26 -6.23
C VAL A 161 -8.94 -9.98 -7.43
N GLU A 162 -8.92 -11.31 -7.43
CA GLU A 162 -9.46 -12.14 -8.51
C GLU A 162 -11.00 -12.10 -8.57
N ASN A 163 -11.66 -11.97 -7.42
CA ASN A 163 -13.12 -11.88 -7.34
C ASN A 163 -13.64 -10.45 -7.47
N TYR A 164 -12.77 -9.43 -7.44
CA TYR A 164 -13.19 -8.05 -7.65
C TYR A 164 -13.61 -7.85 -9.13
N PRO A 165 -14.85 -7.37 -9.40
CA PRO A 165 -15.41 -7.32 -10.75
C PRO A 165 -14.45 -6.71 -11.78
N SER A 166 -14.26 -7.43 -12.89
CA SER A 166 -13.55 -6.88 -14.04
C SER A 166 -14.41 -5.80 -14.71
N LEU A 167 -13.84 -4.62 -14.89
CA LEU A 167 -14.40 -3.54 -15.73
C LEU A 167 -14.32 -3.89 -17.22
#